data_AF-A0A1G7GVX5-F1
#
_entry.id   AF-A0A1G7GVX5-F1
#
_cell.length_a   1.000
_cell.length_b   1.000
_cell.length_c   1.000
_cell.angle_alpha   90.00
_cell.angle_beta   90.00
_cell.angle_gamma   90.00
#
_symmetry.space_group_name_H-M   'P 1'
#
loop_
_entity.id
_entity.type
_entity.pdbx_description
1 polymer ?
#
loop_
_entity_poly.entity_id
_entity_poly.type
_entity_poly.pdbx_seq_one_letter_code
_entity_poly.pdbx_strand_id
1 'polypeptide(L)'
;MFFTFENISNLTRKNNKVYFTVLPLGQIKDWGFPVVQSDVVGEDVILVNYDTVVSLIDNKLQVKNPQFTYKLPNGSKNDEYVVLIVSEVQQFPSYCVHQLLSYQRFERLIERGEKISSNSTKLMTIRSLHDIFEDFLNYRIERSLYPQLTKDLIKYVDSLMNDYSELGYLSVVQRKQFRKKSIADSSIAWYCYIRYFIEQWITGSQILPRPLLLKKFHYENWTGNFFDRDNPVLNVNNGRFKFNDEQRGLIYEIWRQWIKEA
;
A
#
# COMPACT_ATOMS: atom_id res chain seq x y z
N MET A 1 19.99 -19.61 -1.21
CA MET A 1 20.66 -19.60 0.11
C MET A 1 19.65 -19.97 1.18
N PHE A 2 20.02 -20.81 2.14
CA PHE A 2 19.21 -21.06 3.34
C PHE A 2 19.92 -20.44 4.54
N PHE A 3 19.16 -19.88 5.48
CA PHE A 3 19.71 -19.32 6.71
C PHE A 3 18.77 -19.59 7.87
N THR A 4 19.35 -19.86 9.03
CA THR A 4 18.60 -20.09 10.26
C THR A 4 18.86 -18.95 11.22
N PHE A 5 17.82 -18.17 11.51
CA PHE A 5 17.83 -17.22 12.61
C PHE A 5 17.54 -17.96 13.91
N GLU A 6 18.33 -17.69 14.95
CA GLU A 6 18.13 -18.23 16.29
C GLU A 6 17.51 -17.19 17.22
N ASN A 7 16.87 -17.67 18.29
CA ASN A 7 16.24 -16.83 19.32
C ASN A 7 15.25 -15.81 18.75
N ILE A 8 14.48 -16.21 17.75
CA ILE A 8 13.48 -15.35 17.13
C ILE A 8 12.15 -15.45 17.85
N SER A 9 11.44 -14.32 17.91
CA SER A 9 10.09 -14.22 18.45
C SER A 9 9.13 -13.70 17.39
N ASN A 10 7.87 -14.13 17.43
CA ASN A 10 6.83 -13.49 16.61
C ASN A 10 6.62 -12.05 17.07
N LEU A 11 6.62 -11.09 16.15
CA LEU A 11 6.40 -9.69 16.49
C LEU A 11 4.97 -9.46 17.02
N THR A 12 4.00 -10.19 16.49
CA THR A 12 2.61 -10.12 16.96
C THR A 12 1.98 -11.50 17.00
N ARG A 13 0.97 -11.68 17.87
CA ARG A 13 0.17 -12.91 17.93
C ARG A 13 -0.74 -13.14 16.71
N LYS A 14 -0.89 -12.13 15.84
CA LYS A 14 -1.81 -12.16 14.68
C LYS A 14 -1.12 -12.29 13.34
N ASN A 15 0.16 -11.92 13.25
CA ASN A 15 0.92 -11.93 12.00
C ASN A 15 2.07 -12.95 12.09
N ASN A 16 1.86 -14.12 11.48
CA ASN A 16 2.72 -15.29 11.59
C ASN A 16 3.92 -15.24 10.62
N LYS A 17 4.21 -14.09 10.02
CA LYS A 17 5.24 -13.92 8.99
C LYS A 17 6.21 -12.78 9.28
N VAL A 18 6.05 -12.12 10.43
CA VAL A 18 6.97 -11.10 10.94
C VAL A 18 7.57 -11.59 12.24
N TYR A 19 8.88 -11.77 12.23
CA TYR A 19 9.65 -12.21 13.38
C TYR A 19 10.59 -11.09 13.79
N PHE A 20 11.04 -11.12 15.04
CA PHE A 20 12.07 -10.23 15.50
C PHE A 20 13.07 -10.94 16.40
N THR A 21 14.27 -10.39 16.45
CA THR A 21 15.32 -10.74 17.40
C THR A 21 16.13 -9.48 17.72
N VAL A 22 16.92 -9.51 18.78
CA VAL A 22 17.84 -8.42 19.15
C VAL A 22 19.23 -9.01 19.18
N LEU A 23 20.13 -8.45 18.38
CA LEU A 23 21.48 -8.98 18.21
C LEU A 23 22.52 -7.85 18.08
N PRO A 24 23.77 -8.10 18.50
CA PRO A 24 24.88 -7.19 18.24
C PRO A 24 25.13 -6.99 16.75
N LEU A 25 25.43 -5.75 16.34
CA LEU A 25 25.68 -5.38 14.95
C LEU A 25 26.81 -6.19 14.29
N GLY A 26 27.81 -6.63 15.07
CA GLY A 26 28.86 -7.51 14.59
C GLY A 26 28.30 -8.83 14.02
N GLN A 27 27.44 -9.50 14.79
CA GLN A 27 26.81 -10.76 14.37
C GLN A 27 25.93 -10.56 13.14
N ILE A 28 25.22 -9.44 13.07
CA ILE A 28 24.36 -9.10 11.93
C ILE A 28 25.22 -8.88 10.67
N LYS A 29 26.34 -8.16 10.79
CA LYS A 29 27.28 -7.93 9.67
C LYS A 29 27.88 -9.24 9.15
N ASP A 30 28.16 -10.19 10.05
CA ASP A 30 28.74 -11.49 9.71
C ASP A 30 27.79 -12.38 8.88
N TRP A 31 26.49 -12.09 8.86
CA TRP A 31 25.54 -12.79 7.97
C TRP A 31 25.84 -12.59 6.48
N GLY A 32 26.48 -11.48 6.12
CA GLY A 32 26.91 -11.22 4.74
C GLY A 32 25.78 -11.19 3.72
N PHE A 33 24.55 -10.88 4.14
CA PHE A 33 23.41 -10.85 3.22
C PHE A 33 23.53 -9.73 2.19
N PRO A 34 23.02 -9.94 0.96
CA PRO A 34 22.94 -8.87 -0.02
C PRO A 34 22.05 -7.73 0.49
N VAL A 35 22.40 -6.50 0.11
CA VAL A 35 21.65 -5.29 0.45
C VAL A 35 20.86 -4.84 -0.77
N VAL A 36 19.56 -4.57 -0.61
CA VAL A 36 18.71 -4.17 -1.74
C VAL A 36 18.72 -2.68 -2.00
N GLN A 37 18.65 -1.84 -0.97
CA GLN A 37 18.81 -0.40 -1.09
C GLN A 37 20.11 0.05 -0.46
N SER A 38 21.14 0.21 -1.29
CA SER A 38 22.48 0.57 -0.85
C SER A 38 22.65 2.04 -0.48
N ASP A 39 21.71 2.89 -0.92
CA ASP A 39 21.68 4.34 -0.75
C ASP A 39 20.98 4.80 0.53
N VAL A 40 20.19 3.93 1.16
CA VAL A 40 19.48 4.20 2.42
C VAL A 40 20.15 3.43 3.56
N VAL A 41 20.30 4.07 4.72
CA VAL A 41 20.81 3.44 5.95
C VAL A 41 19.66 3.22 6.93
N GLY A 42 19.52 2.00 7.46
CA GLY A 42 18.59 1.73 8.55
C GLY A 42 19.22 2.14 9.88
N GLU A 43 18.70 3.17 10.54
CA GLU A 43 19.32 3.76 11.74
C GLU A 43 18.88 3.09 13.05
N ASP A 44 17.59 2.75 13.19
CA ASP A 44 17.04 2.24 14.46
C ASP A 44 16.68 0.75 14.44
N VAL A 45 16.21 0.27 13.28
CA VAL A 45 15.71 -1.10 13.09
C VAL A 45 16.29 -1.69 11.82
N ILE A 46 16.86 -2.89 11.94
CA ILE A 46 17.42 -3.61 10.81
C ILE A 46 16.34 -4.50 10.21
N LEU A 47 16.05 -4.31 8.92
CA LEU A 47 15.04 -5.09 8.21
C LEU A 47 15.70 -6.16 7.34
N VAL A 48 15.39 -7.42 7.62
CA VAL A 48 15.78 -8.58 6.81
C VAL A 48 14.56 -9.15 6.11
N ASN A 49 14.60 -9.25 4.78
CA ASN A 49 13.54 -9.87 4.00
C ASN A 49 13.90 -11.31 3.67
N TYR A 50 12.90 -12.17 3.50
CA TYR A 50 13.09 -13.57 3.07
C TYR A 50 11.97 -14.04 2.14
N ASP A 51 12.28 -14.94 1.20
CA ASP A 51 11.29 -15.43 0.22
C ASP A 51 10.22 -16.29 0.90
N THR A 52 10.67 -17.33 1.61
CA THR A 52 9.82 -18.38 2.17
C THR A 52 10.34 -18.89 3.50
N VAL A 53 9.43 -19.24 4.41
CA VAL A 53 9.75 -19.98 5.63
C VAL A 53 9.88 -21.45 5.27
N VAL A 54 10.98 -22.07 5.69
CA VAL A 54 11.25 -23.51 5.52
C VAL A 54 10.82 -24.27 6.78
N SER A 55 11.19 -23.76 7.95
CA SER A 55 10.79 -24.35 9.23
C SER A 55 10.80 -23.30 10.35
N LEU A 56 9.94 -23.51 11.35
CA LEU A 56 9.91 -22.76 12.60
C LEU A 56 9.81 -23.75 13.76
N ILE A 57 10.93 -24.00 14.44
CA ILE A 57 11.02 -24.98 15.54
C ILE A 57 11.87 -24.36 16.64
N ASP A 58 11.41 -24.40 17.90
CA ASP A 58 12.17 -23.97 19.09
C ASP A 58 12.83 -22.58 18.96
N ASN A 59 12.06 -21.56 18.55
CA ASN A 59 12.54 -20.19 18.31
C ASN A 59 13.68 -20.09 17.26
N LYS A 60 13.80 -21.10 16.39
CA LYS A 60 14.68 -21.08 15.22
C LYS A 60 13.84 -20.98 13.96
N LEU A 61 14.10 -19.93 13.17
CA LEU A 61 13.44 -19.69 11.89
C LEU A 61 14.42 -19.97 10.77
N GLN A 62 14.15 -21.02 10.01
CA GLN A 62 14.86 -21.27 8.76
C GLN A 62 14.10 -20.65 7.60
N VAL A 63 14.79 -19.82 6.82
CA VAL A 63 14.23 -19.15 5.65
C VAL A 63 15.08 -19.36 4.42
N LYS A 64 14.49 -19.06 3.26
CA LYS A 64 15.17 -19.02 1.96
C LYS A 64 15.48 -17.59 1.55
N ASN A 65 16.70 -17.39 1.05
CA ASN A 65 17.22 -16.17 0.44
C ASN A 65 17.05 -14.89 1.29
N PRO A 66 17.59 -14.85 2.53
CA PRO A 66 17.52 -13.64 3.32
C PRO A 66 18.34 -12.49 2.71
N GLN A 67 17.83 -11.26 2.82
CA GLN A 67 18.48 -10.06 2.29
C GLN A 67 18.25 -8.86 3.21
N PHE A 68 19.23 -7.98 3.36
CA PHE A 68 19.00 -6.70 4.04
C PHE A 68 18.19 -5.76 3.15
N THR A 69 17.21 -5.07 3.75
CA THR A 69 16.42 -4.05 3.03
C THR A 69 17.28 -2.84 2.70
N TYR A 70 17.99 -2.33 3.70
CA TYR A 70 18.80 -1.12 3.66
C TYR A 70 20.24 -1.43 4.04
N LYS A 71 21.16 -0.49 3.82
CA LYS A 71 22.51 -0.58 4.34
C LYS A 71 22.48 -0.59 5.87
N LEU A 72 23.32 -1.44 6.46
CA LEU A 72 23.47 -1.54 7.91
C LEU A 72 24.06 -0.23 8.49
N PRO A 73 23.69 0.13 9.73
CA PRO A 73 24.16 1.35 10.37
C PRO A 73 25.68 1.33 10.64
N ASN A 74 26.24 2.53 10.75
CA ASN A 74 27.62 2.76 11.17
C ASN A 74 27.69 2.79 12.70
N GLY A 75 27.57 1.61 13.32
CA GLY A 75 27.70 1.43 14.78
C GLY A 75 28.91 0.57 15.18
N SER A 76 29.16 0.51 16.49
CA SER A 76 30.08 -0.44 17.12
C SER A 76 29.58 -1.87 16.92
N LYS A 77 30.50 -2.84 16.90
CA LYS A 77 30.15 -4.27 16.76
C LYS A 77 29.26 -4.78 17.91
N ASN A 78 29.31 -4.11 19.06
CA ASN A 78 28.58 -4.50 20.25
C ASN A 78 27.23 -3.77 20.39
N ASP A 79 26.94 -2.81 19.52
CA ASP A 79 25.66 -2.09 19.56
C ASP A 79 24.55 -3.08 19.19
N GLU A 80 23.55 -3.19 20.05
CA GLU A 80 22.40 -4.08 19.85
C GLU A 80 21.35 -3.40 18.99
N TYR A 81 20.84 -4.14 18.01
CA TYR A 81 19.79 -3.67 17.13
C TYR A 81 18.61 -4.64 17.14
N VAL A 82 17.40 -4.08 17.09
CA VAL A 82 16.21 -4.85 16.76
C VAL A 82 16.28 -5.23 15.28
N VAL A 83 16.24 -6.53 15.00
CA VAL A 83 16.17 -7.08 13.65
C VAL A 83 14.75 -7.56 13.41
N LEU A 84 14.05 -6.96 12.44
CA LEU A 84 12.77 -7.48 11.96
C LEU A 84 13.00 -8.34 10.73
N ILE A 85 12.50 -9.57 10.78
CA ILE A 85 12.61 -10.58 9.73
C ILE A 85 11.22 -10.71 9.08
N VAL A 86 11.07 -10.19 7.87
CA VAL A 86 9.78 -9.99 7.18
C VAL A 86 9.74 -10.80 5.89
N SER A 87 8.62 -11.46 5.61
CA SER A 87 8.46 -12.15 4.32
C SER A 87 8.48 -11.13 3.17
N GLU A 88 9.18 -11.43 2.08
CA GLU A 88 9.18 -10.62 0.86
C GLU A 88 7.76 -10.36 0.33
N VAL A 89 6.86 -11.33 0.51
CA VAL A 89 5.44 -11.18 0.14
C VAL A 89 4.83 -10.00 0.90
N GLN A 90 5.08 -9.86 2.20
CA GLN A 90 4.56 -8.74 3.02
C GLN A 90 5.29 -7.41 2.77
N GLN A 91 6.43 -7.43 2.07
CA GLN A 91 7.18 -6.23 1.75
C GLN A 91 6.48 -5.41 0.67
N PHE A 92 5.81 -6.03 -0.30
CA PHE A 92 5.24 -5.29 -1.43
C PHE A 92 4.24 -4.20 -1.01
N PRO A 93 3.23 -4.47 -0.16
CA PRO A 93 2.31 -3.44 0.29
C PRO A 93 3.02 -2.32 1.05
N SER A 94 3.88 -2.70 2.00
CA SER A 94 4.61 -1.75 2.84
C SER A 94 5.54 -0.85 2.00
N TYR A 95 6.20 -1.42 1.00
CA TYR A 95 7.06 -0.71 0.07
C TYR A 95 6.27 0.32 -0.74
N CYS A 96 5.16 -0.08 -1.35
CA CYS A 96 4.33 0.82 -2.15
C CYS A 96 3.75 1.96 -1.31
N VAL A 97 3.27 1.67 -0.10
CA VAL A 97 2.78 2.68 0.85
C VAL A 97 3.89 3.68 1.18
N HIS A 98 5.09 3.19 1.53
CA HIS A 98 6.22 4.05 1.87
C HIS A 98 6.61 4.96 0.69
N GLN A 99 6.70 4.41 -0.53
CA GLN A 99 7.04 5.20 -1.71
C GLN A 99 5.97 6.24 -2.04
N LEU A 100 4.67 5.91 -1.89
CA LEU A 100 3.62 6.92 -2.05
C LEU A 100 3.67 8.02 -0.98
N LEU A 101 4.02 7.67 0.26
CA LEU A 101 4.15 8.64 1.35
C LEU A 101 5.42 9.50 1.25
N SER A 102 6.44 9.10 0.48
CA SER A 102 7.58 9.98 0.18
C SER A 102 7.19 11.09 -0.82
N TYR A 103 6.12 10.89 -1.59
CA TYR A 103 5.57 11.89 -2.50
C TYR A 103 4.71 12.93 -1.75
N GLN A 104 5.28 14.12 -1.51
CA GLN A 104 4.74 15.16 -0.62
C GLN A 104 3.28 15.56 -0.90
N ARG A 105 2.86 15.65 -2.18
CA ARG A 105 1.48 16.04 -2.52
C ARG A 105 0.47 15.01 -2.03
N PHE A 106 0.83 13.72 -2.10
CA PHE A 106 -0.01 12.63 -1.62
C PHE A 106 0.07 12.46 -0.10
N GLU A 107 1.27 12.55 0.50
CA GLU A 107 1.47 12.47 1.96
C GLU A 107 0.59 13.47 2.72
N ARG A 108 0.49 14.70 2.20
CA ARG A 108 -0.36 15.74 2.77
C ARG A 108 -1.84 15.37 2.83
N LEU A 109 -2.28 14.37 2.08
CA LEU A 109 -3.65 13.89 2.03
C LEU A 109 -3.89 12.67 2.93
N ILE A 110 -2.85 12.12 3.55
CA ILE A 110 -2.95 10.95 4.43
C ILE A 110 -2.92 11.37 5.92
N GLU A 111 -3.85 10.84 6.70
CA GLU A 111 -3.93 10.98 8.16
C GLU A 111 -3.11 9.88 8.83
N ARG A 112 -2.21 10.25 9.76
CA ARG A 112 -1.40 9.26 10.50
C ARG A 112 -2.16 8.66 11.68
N GLY A 113 -3.17 9.36 12.20
CA GLY A 113 -4.05 8.84 13.25
C GLY A 113 -5.01 7.74 12.78
N GLU A 114 -5.68 7.10 13.74
CA GLU A 114 -6.64 6.02 13.46
C GLU A 114 -7.92 6.49 12.76
N LYS A 115 -8.25 7.78 12.89
CA LYS A 115 -9.49 8.38 12.37
C LYS A 115 -9.20 9.74 11.77
N ILE A 116 -9.92 10.06 10.70
CA ILE A 116 -9.90 11.38 10.08
C ILE A 116 -10.82 12.29 10.89
N SER A 117 -10.27 13.40 11.40
CA SER A 117 -11.09 14.44 12.03
C SER A 117 -12.10 15.01 11.02
N SER A 118 -13.32 15.31 11.47
CA SER A 118 -14.34 15.97 10.65
C SER A 118 -13.94 17.35 10.15
N ASN A 119 -12.89 17.94 10.74
CA ASN A 119 -12.29 19.22 10.34
C ASN A 119 -10.91 19.03 9.69
N SER A 120 -10.66 17.87 9.09
CA SER A 120 -9.40 17.54 8.43
C SER A 120 -9.48 17.76 6.92
N THR A 121 -8.35 18.15 6.33
CA THR A 121 -8.14 18.18 4.87
C THR A 121 -7.71 16.81 4.35
N LYS A 122 -7.54 15.78 5.19
CA LYS A 122 -7.08 14.45 4.80
C LYS A 122 -8.18 13.64 4.07
N LEU A 123 -7.75 12.77 3.16
CA LEU A 123 -8.59 11.88 2.35
C LEU A 123 -8.88 10.57 3.08
N MET A 124 -7.82 9.93 3.57
CA MET A 124 -7.85 8.62 4.18
C MET A 124 -6.82 8.52 5.31
N THR A 125 -6.92 7.48 6.13
CA THR A 125 -5.88 7.14 7.12
C THR A 125 -4.79 6.30 6.49
N ILE A 126 -3.61 6.29 7.11
CA ILE A 126 -2.51 5.40 6.74
C ILE A 126 -2.94 3.93 6.76
N ARG A 127 -3.79 3.55 7.73
CA ARG A 127 -4.38 2.21 7.79
C ARG A 127 -5.22 1.90 6.55
N SER A 128 -6.08 2.83 6.13
CA SER A 128 -6.90 2.63 4.92
C SER A 128 -6.03 2.45 3.67
N LEU A 129 -4.90 3.16 3.61
CA LEU A 129 -3.94 3.02 2.52
C LEU A 129 -3.24 1.66 2.57
N HIS A 130 -2.82 1.19 3.75
CA HIS A 130 -2.29 -0.17 3.90
C HIS A 130 -3.30 -1.23 3.47
N ASP A 131 -4.55 -1.12 3.93
CA ASP A 131 -5.62 -2.06 3.60
C ASP A 131 -5.83 -2.14 2.07
N ILE A 132 -5.69 -1.03 1.33
CA ILE A 132 -5.74 -1.03 -0.14
C ILE A 132 -4.64 -1.90 -0.74
N PHE A 133 -3.41 -1.81 -0.23
CA PHE A 133 -2.28 -2.56 -0.77
C PHE A 133 -2.21 -4.02 -0.29
N GLU A 134 -2.78 -4.35 0.86
CA GLU A 134 -2.80 -5.74 1.36
C GLU A 134 -3.54 -6.68 0.39
N ASP A 135 -4.61 -6.21 -0.26
CA ASP A 135 -5.35 -6.98 -1.27
C ASP A 135 -4.48 -7.36 -2.49
N PHE A 136 -3.36 -6.65 -2.71
CA PHE A 136 -2.49 -6.79 -3.87
C PHE A 136 -1.33 -7.76 -3.65
N LEU A 137 -1.22 -8.36 -2.46
CA LEU A 137 -0.26 -9.45 -2.16
C LEU A 137 -0.35 -10.62 -3.15
N ASN A 138 -1.51 -10.82 -3.76
CA ASN A 138 -1.78 -11.92 -4.68
C ASN A 138 -1.15 -11.73 -6.07
N TYR A 139 -0.75 -10.51 -6.45
CA TYR A 139 -0.22 -10.25 -7.80
C TYR A 139 1.21 -10.76 -8.02
N ARG A 140 1.92 -11.21 -6.97
CA ARG A 140 3.26 -11.82 -7.04
C ARG A 140 4.26 -11.04 -7.92
N ILE A 141 4.27 -9.71 -7.79
CA ILE A 141 5.17 -8.85 -8.56
C ILE A 141 6.61 -9.12 -8.11
N GLU A 142 7.54 -9.23 -9.07
CA GLU A 142 8.94 -9.43 -8.75
C GLU A 142 9.54 -8.19 -8.08
N ARG A 143 10.37 -8.40 -7.06
CA ARG A 143 10.98 -7.32 -6.27
C ARG A 143 11.85 -6.38 -7.10
N SER A 144 12.54 -6.91 -8.11
CA SER A 144 13.31 -6.15 -9.09
C SER A 144 12.48 -5.06 -9.78
N LEU A 145 11.16 -5.26 -9.87
CA LEU A 145 10.22 -4.36 -10.51
C LEU A 145 9.61 -3.33 -9.56
N TYR A 146 9.74 -3.49 -8.24
CA TYR A 146 9.11 -2.58 -7.27
C TYR A 146 9.49 -1.10 -7.49
N PRO A 147 10.77 -0.73 -7.69
CA PRO A 147 11.13 0.67 -7.89
C PRO A 147 10.46 1.29 -9.12
N GLN A 148 10.39 0.53 -10.22
CA GLN A 148 9.76 0.99 -11.45
C GLN A 148 8.24 1.11 -11.28
N LEU A 149 7.60 0.09 -10.68
CA LEU A 149 6.17 0.11 -10.38
C LEU A 149 5.81 1.30 -9.50
N THR A 150 6.54 1.55 -8.41
CA THR A 150 6.21 2.67 -7.51
C THR A 150 6.47 4.02 -8.14
N LYS A 151 7.49 4.14 -9.00
CA LYS A 151 7.73 5.34 -9.79
C LYS A 151 6.57 5.64 -10.73
N ASP A 152 6.05 4.62 -11.42
CA ASP A 152 4.90 4.78 -12.32
C ASP A 152 3.59 4.99 -11.56
N LEU A 153 3.45 4.39 -10.38
CA LEU A 153 2.32 4.61 -9.48
C LEU A 153 2.26 6.07 -9.02
N ILE A 154 3.40 6.65 -8.61
CA ILE A 154 3.47 8.07 -8.22
C ILE A 154 3.06 8.97 -9.40
N LYS A 155 3.56 8.69 -10.62
CA LYS A 155 3.16 9.45 -11.82
C LYS A 155 1.67 9.32 -12.12
N TYR A 156 1.12 8.13 -11.97
CA TYR A 156 -0.30 7.87 -12.16
C TYR A 156 -1.15 8.65 -11.14
N VAL A 157 -0.77 8.62 -9.87
CA VAL A 157 -1.42 9.35 -8.79
C VAL A 157 -1.34 10.86 -8.98
N ASP A 158 -0.17 11.39 -9.37
CA ASP A 158 -0.01 12.82 -9.68
C ASP A 158 -0.88 13.24 -10.87
N SER A 159 -0.90 12.43 -11.93
CA SER A 159 -1.75 12.68 -13.11
C SER A 159 -3.23 12.69 -12.75
N LEU A 160 -3.70 11.73 -11.95
CA LEU A 160 -5.08 11.72 -11.44
C LEU A 160 -5.43 12.99 -10.66
N MET A 161 -4.54 13.46 -9.79
CA MET A 161 -4.79 14.69 -9.02
C MET A 161 -4.70 15.96 -9.86
N ASN A 162 -4.04 15.92 -11.02
CA ASN A 162 -3.99 17.01 -11.99
C ASN A 162 -5.26 17.08 -12.83
N ASP A 163 -5.73 15.92 -13.30
CA ASP A 163 -6.96 15.83 -14.10
C ASP A 163 -8.22 16.04 -13.26
N TYR A 164 -8.18 15.62 -11.98
CA TYR A 164 -9.30 15.69 -11.04
C TYR A 164 -8.86 16.39 -9.74
N SER A 165 -8.97 17.72 -9.73
CA SER A 165 -8.48 18.59 -8.66
C SER A 165 -9.05 18.25 -7.27
N GLU A 166 -10.25 17.68 -7.22
CA GLU A 166 -10.96 17.27 -6.01
C GLU A 166 -10.27 16.13 -5.26
N LEU A 167 -9.48 15.33 -5.98
CA LEU A 167 -8.62 14.29 -5.41
C LEU A 167 -7.36 14.87 -4.76
N GLY A 168 -7.01 16.12 -5.06
CA GLY A 168 -5.87 16.84 -4.49
C GLY A 168 -6.19 17.52 -3.16
N TYR A 169 -5.55 18.65 -2.89
CA TYR A 169 -5.83 19.44 -1.70
C TYR A 169 -7.13 20.24 -1.86
N LEU A 170 -8.03 20.11 -0.89
CA LEU A 170 -9.21 20.96 -0.73
C LEU A 170 -9.22 21.54 0.69
N SER A 171 -9.73 22.76 0.84
CA SER A 171 -10.07 23.28 2.17
C SER A 171 -11.14 22.39 2.83
N VAL A 172 -11.23 22.43 4.16
CA VAL A 172 -12.24 21.67 4.91
C VAL A 172 -13.66 21.94 4.41
N VAL A 173 -13.97 23.20 4.06
CA VAL A 173 -15.28 23.61 3.56
C VAL A 173 -15.55 22.99 2.19
N GLN A 174 -14.62 23.13 1.24
CA GLN A 174 -14.73 22.56 -0.10
C GLN A 174 -14.85 21.03 -0.04
N ARG A 175 -14.04 20.37 0.80
CA ARG A 175 -14.09 18.92 1.01
C ARG A 175 -15.44 18.46 1.55
N LYS A 176 -16.01 19.17 2.53
CA LYS A 176 -17.35 18.88 3.05
C LYS A 176 -18.42 19.04 1.96
N GLN A 177 -18.32 20.06 1.11
CA GLN A 177 -19.25 20.29 0.01
C GLN A 177 -19.13 19.20 -1.07
N PHE A 178 -17.91 18.85 -1.46
CA PHE A 178 -17.65 17.75 -2.40
C PHE A 178 -18.22 16.43 -1.88
N ARG A 179 -17.91 16.09 -0.62
CA ARG A 179 -18.39 14.86 0.02
C ARG A 179 -19.90 14.82 0.26
N LYS A 180 -20.65 15.91 0.08
CA LYS A 180 -22.12 15.83 0.06
C LYS A 180 -22.65 15.23 -1.25
N LYS A 181 -21.89 15.34 -2.33
CA LYS A 181 -22.31 14.95 -3.68
C LYS A 181 -21.62 13.69 -4.18
N SER A 182 -20.35 13.50 -3.82
CA SER A 182 -19.53 12.42 -4.36
C SER A 182 -18.69 11.74 -3.26
N ILE A 183 -18.26 10.51 -3.53
CA ILE A 183 -17.25 9.77 -2.77
C ILE A 183 -15.98 9.50 -3.57
N ALA A 184 -15.74 10.22 -4.67
CA ALA A 184 -14.57 9.95 -5.52
C ALA A 184 -13.22 10.17 -4.80
N ASP A 185 -13.22 10.87 -3.65
CA ASP A 185 -12.06 11.13 -2.79
C ASP A 185 -11.93 10.12 -1.61
N SER A 186 -12.83 9.16 -1.51
CA SER A 186 -12.89 8.19 -0.40
C SER A 186 -11.94 7.01 -0.58
N SER A 187 -11.70 6.25 0.49
CA SER A 187 -10.81 5.06 0.45
C SER A 187 -11.27 4.01 -0.55
N ILE A 188 -12.58 3.80 -0.76
CA ILE A 188 -13.07 2.84 -1.76
C ILE A 188 -12.83 3.32 -3.20
N ALA A 189 -12.91 4.62 -3.45
CA ALA A 189 -12.59 5.15 -4.77
C ALA A 189 -11.07 5.01 -5.05
N TRP A 190 -10.23 5.33 -4.07
CA TRP A 190 -8.78 5.12 -4.16
C TRP A 190 -8.38 3.66 -4.28
N TYR A 191 -9.09 2.75 -3.63
CA TYR A 191 -8.95 1.31 -3.87
C TYR A 191 -9.13 0.99 -5.35
N CYS A 192 -10.19 1.49 -5.97
CA CYS A 192 -10.46 1.27 -7.39
C CYS A 192 -9.36 1.85 -8.28
N TYR A 193 -8.92 3.09 -8.01
CA TYR A 193 -7.87 3.76 -8.81
C TYR A 193 -6.54 3.01 -8.75
N ILE A 194 -6.12 2.60 -7.56
CA ILE A 194 -4.83 1.91 -7.37
C ILE A 194 -4.92 0.49 -7.92
N ARG A 195 -6.02 -0.24 -7.67
CA ARG A 195 -6.19 -1.60 -8.22
C ARG A 195 -6.17 -1.58 -9.75
N TYR A 196 -6.83 -0.62 -10.37
CA TYR A 196 -6.78 -0.46 -11.83
C TYR A 196 -5.38 -0.19 -12.35
N PHE A 197 -4.63 0.71 -11.71
CA PHE A 197 -3.22 0.91 -12.06
C PHE A 197 -2.43 -0.40 -12.00
N ILE A 198 -2.54 -1.16 -10.90
CA ILE A 198 -1.80 -2.42 -10.72
C ILE A 198 -2.17 -3.44 -11.80
N GLU A 199 -3.47 -3.64 -12.06
CA GLU A 199 -3.92 -4.56 -13.11
C GLU A 199 -3.40 -4.15 -14.50
N GLN A 200 -3.45 -2.86 -14.85
CA GLN A 200 -2.95 -2.36 -16.13
C GLN A 200 -1.42 -2.45 -16.26
N TRP A 201 -0.71 -2.23 -15.15
CA TRP A 201 0.74 -2.29 -15.11
C TRP A 201 1.22 -3.74 -15.33
N ILE A 202 0.57 -4.72 -14.69
CA ILE A 202 0.90 -6.14 -14.82
C ILE A 202 0.61 -6.68 -16.22
N THR A 203 -0.42 -6.18 -16.90
CA THR A 203 -0.73 -6.59 -18.29
C THR A 203 0.26 -6.03 -19.32
N GLY A 204 1.27 -5.26 -18.90
CA GLY A 204 2.31 -4.73 -19.79
C GLY A 204 1.85 -3.56 -20.67
N SER A 205 0.78 -2.86 -20.26
CA SER A 205 0.27 -1.71 -21.01
C SER A 205 1.34 -0.61 -21.08
N GLN A 206 1.86 -0.31 -22.28
CA GLN A 206 2.89 0.73 -22.49
C GLN A 206 2.42 2.13 -22.07
N ILE A 207 1.11 2.36 -22.16
CA ILE A 207 0.45 3.56 -21.66
C ILE A 207 -0.51 3.07 -20.59
N LEU A 208 -0.32 3.50 -19.35
CA LEU A 208 -1.25 3.21 -18.26
C LEU A 208 -2.50 4.07 -18.48
N PRO A 209 -3.62 3.49 -18.94
CA PRO A 209 -4.82 4.27 -19.20
C PRO A 209 -5.28 4.92 -17.90
N ARG A 210 -5.62 6.20 -17.95
CA ARG A 210 -6.21 6.92 -16.81
C ARG A 210 -7.72 6.70 -16.85
N PRO A 211 -8.38 6.38 -15.72
CA PRO A 211 -9.82 6.28 -15.69
C PRO A 211 -10.45 7.66 -15.96
N LEU A 212 -11.46 7.70 -16.83
CA LEU A 212 -12.25 8.89 -17.12
C LEU A 212 -13.33 9.08 -16.04
N LEU A 213 -12.97 9.66 -14.88
CA LEU A 213 -13.85 9.78 -13.72
C LEU A 213 -15.09 10.66 -13.94
N LEU A 214 -15.03 11.58 -14.91
CA LEU A 214 -16.13 12.47 -15.29
C LEU A 214 -17.01 11.92 -16.41
N LYS A 215 -16.73 10.70 -16.90
CA LYS A 215 -17.67 10.02 -17.80
C LYS A 215 -19.01 9.86 -17.04
N LYS A 216 -20.12 9.84 -17.77
CA LYS A 216 -21.42 9.52 -17.17
C LYS A 216 -21.61 8.00 -17.12
N PHE A 217 -21.95 7.51 -15.94
CA PHE A 217 -22.47 6.17 -15.70
C PHE A 217 -23.99 6.19 -15.88
N HIS A 218 -24.50 5.28 -16.69
CA HIS A 218 -25.92 5.13 -16.96
C HIS A 218 -26.35 3.78 -16.39
N TYR A 219 -27.32 3.78 -15.48
CA TYR A 219 -27.85 2.57 -14.87
C TYR A 219 -29.35 2.72 -14.64
N GLU A 220 -30.14 1.90 -15.32
CA GLU A 220 -31.60 1.98 -15.33
C GLU A 220 -32.08 3.42 -15.62
N ASN A 221 -32.76 4.06 -14.66
CA ASN A 221 -33.28 5.43 -14.77
C ASN A 221 -32.36 6.49 -14.14
N TRP A 222 -31.15 6.11 -13.74
CA TRP A 222 -30.18 7.00 -13.09
C TRP A 222 -29.01 7.33 -14.03
N THR A 223 -28.52 8.56 -13.96
CA THR A 223 -27.35 9.03 -14.72
C THR A 223 -26.55 10.03 -13.91
N GLY A 224 -25.25 9.78 -13.77
CA GLY A 224 -24.32 10.63 -13.01
C GLY A 224 -22.89 10.11 -13.14
N ASN A 225 -21.94 10.62 -12.36
CA ASN A 225 -20.60 10.03 -12.30
C ASN A 225 -20.62 8.79 -11.41
N PHE A 226 -19.77 7.80 -11.68
CA PHE A 226 -19.83 6.53 -10.94
C PHE A 226 -19.73 6.70 -9.41
N PHE A 227 -18.90 7.63 -8.93
CA PHE A 227 -18.74 7.87 -7.50
C PHE A 227 -19.70 8.91 -6.90
N ASP A 228 -20.76 9.31 -7.60
CA ASP A 228 -21.80 10.16 -7.02
C ASP A 228 -22.56 9.41 -5.91
N ARG A 229 -22.92 10.11 -4.83
CA ARG A 229 -23.47 9.49 -3.61
C ARG A 229 -24.86 8.91 -3.77
N ASP A 230 -25.58 9.36 -4.79
CA ASP A 230 -26.91 8.90 -5.18
C ASP A 230 -26.85 7.77 -6.23
N ASN A 231 -25.64 7.31 -6.63
CA ASN A 231 -25.51 6.17 -7.53
C ASN A 231 -26.11 4.91 -6.86
N PRO A 232 -27.12 4.27 -7.48
CA PRO A 232 -27.82 3.11 -6.89
C PRO A 232 -26.91 1.89 -6.66
N VAL A 233 -25.79 1.77 -7.38
CA VAL A 233 -24.82 0.68 -7.22
C VAL A 233 -24.01 0.82 -5.93
N LEU A 234 -23.83 2.05 -5.44
CA LEU A 234 -23.09 2.35 -4.22
C LEU A 234 -24.04 2.25 -3.02
N ASN A 235 -24.38 1.02 -2.60
CA ASN A 235 -25.36 0.79 -1.53
C ASN A 235 -24.98 1.55 -0.23
N VAL A 236 -25.76 2.57 0.12
CA VAL A 236 -25.53 3.45 1.27
C VAL A 236 -26.29 2.92 2.48
N ASN A 237 -25.60 2.25 3.41
CA ASN A 237 -26.23 1.88 4.69
C ASN A 237 -26.07 3.03 5.71
N ASN A 238 -27.17 3.66 6.11
CA ASN A 238 -27.20 4.72 7.14
C ASN A 238 -26.19 5.86 6.90
N GLY A 239 -26.02 6.28 5.64
CA GLY A 239 -25.09 7.34 5.26
C GLY A 239 -23.60 6.98 5.34
N ARG A 240 -23.25 5.73 5.67
CA ARG A 240 -21.87 5.24 5.78
C ARG A 240 -21.60 4.15 4.74
N PHE A 241 -20.56 4.36 3.94
CA PHE A 241 -20.01 3.36 3.04
C PHE A 241 -19.20 2.36 3.87
N LYS A 242 -19.80 1.19 4.15
CA LYS A 242 -19.12 0.07 4.79
C LYS A 242 -19.17 -1.11 3.82
N PHE A 243 -18.09 -1.29 3.07
CA PHE A 243 -17.95 -2.40 2.14
C PHE A 243 -17.01 -3.44 2.73
N ASN A 244 -17.50 -4.69 2.83
CA ASN A 244 -16.63 -5.86 3.02
C ASN A 244 -15.83 -6.14 1.72
N ASP A 245 -14.89 -7.06 1.77
CA ASP A 245 -13.95 -7.28 0.66
C ASP A 245 -14.66 -7.77 -0.62
N GLU A 246 -15.69 -8.61 -0.48
CA GLU A 246 -16.54 -9.05 -1.61
C GLU A 246 -17.25 -7.88 -2.28
N GLN A 247 -17.84 -6.97 -1.50
CA GLN A 247 -18.50 -5.77 -2.00
C GLN A 247 -17.51 -4.81 -2.66
N ARG A 248 -16.30 -4.65 -2.10
CA ARG A 248 -15.24 -3.83 -2.73
C ARG A 248 -14.83 -4.41 -4.07
N GLY A 249 -14.66 -5.73 -4.14
CA GLY A 249 -14.38 -6.45 -5.38
C GLY A 249 -15.47 -6.23 -6.42
N LEU A 250 -16.74 -6.38 -6.03
CA LEU A 250 -17.88 -6.16 -6.94
C LEU A 250 -17.96 -4.71 -7.45
N ILE A 251 -17.84 -3.72 -6.56
CA ILE A 251 -17.85 -2.30 -6.94
C ILE A 251 -16.72 -1.99 -7.93
N TYR A 252 -15.53 -2.54 -7.68
CA TYR A 252 -14.40 -2.41 -8.58
C TYR A 252 -14.70 -2.99 -9.97
N GLU A 253 -15.25 -4.20 -10.05
CA GLU A 253 -15.57 -4.83 -11.33
C GLU A 253 -16.58 -4.03 -12.15
N ILE A 254 -17.65 -3.54 -11.51
CA ILE A 254 -18.66 -2.70 -12.17
C ILE A 254 -18.02 -1.39 -12.66
N TRP A 255 -17.25 -0.72 -11.80
CA TRP A 255 -16.55 0.51 -12.16
C TRP A 255 -15.54 0.29 -13.30
N ARG A 256 -14.79 -0.81 -13.26
CA ARG A 256 -13.79 -1.18 -14.27
C ARG A 256 -14.42 -1.43 -15.63
N GLN A 257 -15.56 -2.12 -15.68
CA GLN A 257 -16.31 -2.31 -16.93
C GLN A 257 -16.75 -0.97 -17.51
N TRP A 258 -17.31 -0.11 -16.66
CA TRP A 258 -17.78 1.21 -17.08
C TRP A 258 -16.68 2.12 -17.66
N ILE A 259 -15.48 2.14 -17.07
CA ILE A 259 -14.35 2.92 -17.62
C ILE A 259 -13.76 2.30 -18.90
N LYS A 260 -13.95 0.99 -19.15
CA LYS A 260 -13.42 0.28 -20.34
C LYS A 260 -14.30 0.42 -21.58
N GLU A 261 -15.61 0.60 -21.43
CA GLU A 261 -16.53 0.88 -22.54
C GLU A 261 -16.39 2.34 -23.05
N ALA A 262 -15.19 2.91 -22.99
CA ALA A 262 -14.85 4.28 -23.41
C ALA A 262 -13.97 4.25 -24.65
#